data_AF-A0A525KF45-F1
#
_entry.id   AF-A0A525KF45-F1
#
_cell.length_a   1.000
_cell.length_b   1.000
_cell.length_c   1.000
_cell.angle_alpha   90.00
_cell.angle_beta   90.00
_cell.angle_gamma   90.00
#
_symmetry.space_group_name_H-M   'P 1'
#
loop_
_entity.id
_entity.type
_entity.pdbx_description
1 polymer ?
#
loop_
_entity_poly.entity_id
_entity_poly.type
_entity_poly.pdbx_seq_one_letter_code
_entity_poly.pdbx_strand_id
1 'polypeptide(L)'
;MAKRGRRPKGEYPEKKRVFASRVREDTWTKLQQAAVKSGRSVSQEFEHQLRRGLDEDEEIEGTFGDLRTYALMKLAAQAVNSLCSLKDPKIHWTADANLFAQALEVITRTLKVFHPHQLTSTDLMVESPQFDAPVLEIVREVQTADPARQLKKSTKRQRAMARLKDQLGELADRATGQLPEMTSAPQSMRPTTPRSKGRKV
;
A
#
# COMPACT_ATOMS: atom_id res chain seq x y z
N MET A 1 31.02 12.96 -38.85
CA MET A 1 30.31 11.99 -37.99
C MET A 1 30.84 12.10 -36.57
N ALA A 2 30.01 12.44 -35.58
CA ALA A 2 30.48 12.58 -34.20
C ALA A 2 30.91 11.22 -33.63
N LYS A 3 32.11 11.15 -33.04
CA LYS A 3 32.62 9.96 -32.34
C LYS A 3 31.60 9.54 -31.28
N ARG A 4 31.05 8.32 -31.43
CA ARG A 4 30.15 7.70 -30.45
C ARG A 4 30.87 7.67 -29.09
N GLY A 5 30.27 8.25 -28.06
CA GLY A 5 30.82 8.26 -26.70
C GLY A 5 31.09 6.85 -26.17
N ARG A 6 31.94 6.73 -25.16
CA ARG A 6 32.25 5.44 -24.50
C ARG A 6 30.94 4.76 -24.07
N ARG A 7 30.80 3.46 -24.37
CA ARG A 7 29.66 2.67 -23.92
C ARG A 7 29.58 2.69 -22.39
N PRO A 8 28.37 2.82 -21.80
CA PRO A 8 28.18 2.66 -20.36
C PRO A 8 28.74 1.30 -19.93
N LYS A 9 29.64 1.30 -18.94
CA LYS A 9 30.15 0.07 -18.32
C LYS A 9 29.39 -0.19 -17.01
N GLY A 10 29.14 -1.47 -16.69
CA GLY A 10 28.51 -1.90 -15.44
C GLY A 10 27.21 -2.68 -15.64
N GLU A 11 26.45 -2.86 -14.56
CA GLU A 11 25.25 -3.71 -14.43
C GLU A 11 24.15 -3.43 -15.46
N TYR A 12 24.07 -2.18 -15.96
CA TYR A 12 23.12 -1.75 -16.98
C TYR A 12 23.84 -1.25 -18.24
N PRO A 13 24.44 -2.13 -19.06
CA PRO A 13 25.31 -1.74 -20.18
C PRO A 13 24.52 -1.31 -21.44
N GLU A 14 23.25 -1.68 -21.56
CA GLU A 14 22.43 -1.48 -22.77
C GLU A 14 21.45 -0.29 -22.70
N LYS A 15 21.83 0.81 -22.06
CA LYS A 15 20.97 2.01 -22.02
C LYS A 15 20.82 2.63 -23.42
N LYS A 16 19.66 2.41 -24.06
CA LYS A 16 19.38 2.78 -25.47
C LYS A 16 18.65 4.12 -25.64
N ARG A 17 17.92 4.59 -24.62
CA ARG A 17 17.11 5.82 -24.68
C ARG A 17 17.65 6.90 -23.73
N VAL A 18 17.61 8.15 -24.18
CA VAL A 18 17.92 9.32 -23.34
C VAL A 18 16.64 9.76 -22.65
N PHE A 19 16.64 9.80 -21.33
CA PHE A 19 15.56 10.33 -20.51
C PHE A 19 16.02 11.63 -19.86
N ALA A 20 15.32 12.74 -20.11
CA ALA A 20 15.59 14.03 -19.52
C ALA A 20 14.40 14.46 -18.66
N SER A 21 14.63 14.72 -17.38
CA SER A 21 13.61 15.19 -16.44
C SER A 21 14.19 16.19 -15.47
N ARG A 22 13.35 17.09 -14.95
CA ARG A 22 13.74 18.04 -13.89
C ARG A 22 13.52 17.38 -12.54
N VAL A 23 14.58 17.33 -11.74
CA VAL A 23 14.56 16.77 -10.39
C VAL A 23 14.83 17.90 -9.39
N ARG A 24 14.23 17.82 -8.20
CA ARG A 24 14.49 18.79 -7.13
C ARG A 24 15.90 18.60 -6.57
N GLU A 25 16.51 19.68 -6.09
CA GLU A 25 17.89 19.65 -5.55
C GLU A 25 18.05 18.63 -4.41
N ASP A 26 17.11 18.60 -3.46
CA ASP A 26 17.11 17.67 -2.34
C ASP A 26 17.07 16.19 -2.77
N THR A 27 16.37 15.91 -3.87
CA THR A 27 16.25 14.57 -4.46
C THR A 27 17.52 14.21 -5.22
N TRP A 28 18.10 15.18 -5.92
CA TRP A 28 19.37 15.02 -6.61
C TRP A 28 20.51 14.71 -5.64
N THR A 29 20.60 15.43 -4.52
CA THR A 29 21.60 15.17 -3.47
C THR A 29 21.47 13.74 -2.91
N LYS A 30 20.25 13.27 -2.63
CA LYS A 30 20.01 11.90 -2.14
C LYS A 30 20.43 10.85 -3.16
N LEU A 31 20.15 11.10 -4.44
CA LEU A 31 20.52 10.19 -5.52
C LEU A 31 22.05 10.10 -5.67
N GLN A 32 22.77 11.22 -5.55
CA GLN A 32 24.23 11.23 -5.55
C GLN A 32 24.80 10.46 -4.35
N GLN A 33 24.26 10.67 -3.15
CA GLN A 33 24.67 9.93 -1.95
C GLN A 33 24.46 8.42 -2.10
N ALA A 34 23.31 8.02 -2.65
CA ALA A 34 23.00 6.62 -2.93
C ALA A 34 23.99 6.01 -3.94
N ALA A 35 24.31 6.73 -5.01
CA ALA A 35 25.25 6.30 -6.04
C ALA A 35 26.68 6.10 -5.48
N VAL A 36 27.13 7.02 -4.63
CA VAL A 36 28.42 6.88 -3.93
C VAL A 36 28.42 5.65 -3.02
N LYS A 37 27.34 5.46 -2.24
CA LYS A 37 27.22 4.32 -1.31
C LYS A 37 27.17 2.96 -2.05
N SER A 38 26.52 2.91 -3.20
CA SER A 38 26.40 1.67 -4.00
C SER A 38 27.60 1.43 -4.92
N GLY A 39 28.50 2.41 -5.08
CA GLY A 39 29.59 2.35 -6.05
C GLY A 39 29.13 2.46 -7.51
N ARG A 40 27.86 2.82 -7.76
CA ARG A 40 27.28 2.96 -9.10
C ARG A 40 27.41 4.39 -9.62
N SER A 41 27.34 4.56 -10.94
CA SER A 41 27.11 5.91 -11.49
C SER A 41 25.71 6.41 -11.15
N VAL A 42 25.51 7.73 -11.06
CA VAL A 42 24.19 8.34 -10.79
C VAL A 42 23.11 7.84 -11.75
N SER A 43 23.44 7.66 -13.03
CA SER A 43 22.51 7.10 -14.01
C SER A 43 22.16 5.63 -13.71
N GLN A 44 23.12 4.81 -13.26
CA GLN A 44 22.87 3.41 -12.90
C GLN A 44 22.07 3.29 -11.62
N GLU A 45 22.37 4.11 -10.62
CA GLU A 45 21.57 4.17 -9.40
C GLU A 45 20.14 4.60 -9.72
N PHE A 46 19.96 5.59 -10.59
CA PHE A 46 18.62 6.01 -11.03
C PHE A 46 17.84 4.88 -11.70
N GLU A 47 18.46 4.18 -12.66
CA GLU A 47 17.85 3.01 -13.32
C GLU A 47 17.52 1.89 -12.32
N HIS A 48 18.43 1.59 -11.41
CA HIS A 48 18.24 0.58 -10.37
C HIS A 48 17.06 0.92 -9.46
N GLN A 49 16.95 2.17 -8.99
CA GLN A 49 15.84 2.61 -8.14
C GLN A 49 14.52 2.62 -8.90
N LEU A 50 14.52 2.97 -10.20
CA LEU A 50 13.33 2.90 -11.04
C LEU A 50 12.84 1.47 -11.23
N ARG A 51 13.73 0.56 -11.62
CA ARG A 51 13.40 -0.87 -11.78
C ARG A 51 12.86 -1.45 -10.50
N ARG A 52 13.58 -1.24 -9.40
CA ARG A 52 13.14 -1.69 -8.08
C ARG A 52 11.74 -1.18 -7.72
N GLY A 53 11.40 0.06 -8.08
CA GLY A 53 10.07 0.60 -7.81
C GLY A 53 8.99 0.13 -8.79
N LEU A 54 9.35 -0.32 -9.99
CA LEU A 54 8.42 -0.86 -10.98
C LEU A 54 8.17 -2.35 -10.75
N ASP A 55 9.20 -3.08 -10.36
CA ASP A 55 9.16 -4.52 -10.08
C ASP A 55 8.67 -4.79 -8.64
N GLU A 56 8.50 -3.74 -7.80
CA GLU A 56 8.11 -3.87 -6.39
C GLU A 56 6.80 -4.63 -6.23
N ASP A 57 5.81 -4.36 -7.09
CA ASP A 57 4.51 -5.04 -7.04
C ASP A 57 4.65 -6.52 -7.43
N GLU A 58 5.44 -6.86 -8.46
CA GLU A 58 5.71 -8.25 -8.86
C GLU A 58 6.49 -9.02 -7.78
N GLU A 59 7.48 -8.39 -7.13
CA GLU A 59 8.22 -8.98 -6.01
C GLU A 59 7.31 -9.21 -4.80
N ILE A 60 6.42 -8.25 -4.52
CA ILE A 60 5.42 -8.36 -3.46
C ILE A 60 4.48 -9.52 -3.75
N GLU A 61 3.92 -9.61 -4.95
CA GLU A 61 3.03 -10.70 -5.35
C GLU A 61 3.74 -12.05 -5.29
N GLY A 62 4.99 -12.13 -5.74
CA GLY A 62 5.80 -13.35 -5.67
C GLY A 62 6.07 -13.84 -4.24
N THR A 63 6.12 -12.94 -3.26
CA THR A 63 6.46 -13.28 -1.87
C THR A 63 5.23 -13.41 -0.95
N PHE A 64 4.25 -12.52 -1.11
CA PHE A 64 3.06 -12.41 -0.25
C PHE A 64 1.79 -12.91 -0.93
N GLY A 65 1.86 -13.34 -2.19
CA GLY A 65 0.72 -13.78 -3.00
C GLY A 65 -0.01 -12.63 -3.65
N ASP A 66 -0.33 -11.58 -2.89
CA ASP A 66 -0.93 -10.35 -3.42
C ASP A 66 -0.55 -9.09 -2.63
N LEU A 67 -0.79 -7.92 -3.25
CA LEU A 67 -0.53 -6.61 -2.66
C LEU A 67 -1.35 -6.36 -1.38
N ARG A 68 -2.54 -6.93 -1.29
CA ARG A 68 -3.46 -6.76 -0.15
C ARG A 68 -2.94 -7.46 1.10
N THR A 69 -2.46 -8.68 0.95
CA THR A 69 -1.86 -9.49 2.01
C THR A 69 -0.58 -8.83 2.51
N TYR A 70 0.25 -8.32 1.59
CA TYR A 70 1.41 -7.51 1.95
C TYR A 70 1.03 -6.29 2.79
N ALA A 71 0.03 -5.52 2.34
CA ALA A 71 -0.42 -4.33 3.06
C ALA A 71 -0.95 -4.66 4.46
N LEU A 72 -1.70 -5.76 4.59
CA LEU A 72 -2.22 -6.25 5.87
C LEU A 72 -1.10 -6.65 6.83
N MET A 73 -0.12 -7.41 6.36
CA MET A 73 1.05 -7.80 7.16
C MET A 73 1.90 -6.58 7.57
N LYS A 74 2.05 -5.61 6.65
CA LYS A 74 2.76 -4.36 6.91
C LYS A 74 2.05 -3.51 7.97
N LEU A 75 0.72 -3.47 7.96
CA LEU A 75 -0.08 -2.79 8.97
C LEU A 75 0.06 -3.48 10.33
N ALA A 76 0.02 -4.82 10.39
CA ALA A 76 0.27 -5.57 11.63
C ALA A 76 1.68 -5.30 12.18
N ALA A 77 2.70 -5.30 11.32
CA ALA A 77 4.06 -4.98 11.73
C ALA A 77 4.19 -3.54 12.26
N GLN A 78 3.49 -2.57 11.67
CA GLN A 78 3.45 -1.20 12.18
C GLN A 78 2.77 -1.11 13.55
N ALA A 79 1.69 -1.86 13.77
CA ALA A 79 1.02 -1.93 15.06
C ALA A 79 1.93 -2.50 16.14
N VAL A 80 2.66 -3.59 15.85
CA VAL A 80 3.67 -4.13 16.76
C VAL A 80 4.75 -3.10 17.05
N ASN A 81 5.30 -2.46 16.02
CA ASN A 81 6.36 -1.47 16.21
C ASN A 81 5.91 -0.27 17.06
N SER A 82 4.66 0.18 16.90
CA SER A 82 4.08 1.24 17.76
C SER A 82 3.93 0.77 19.21
N LEU A 83 3.49 -0.46 19.46
CA LEU A 83 3.40 -1.00 20.82
C LEU A 83 4.77 -1.12 21.48
N CYS A 84 5.76 -1.69 20.78
CA CYS A 84 7.09 -1.91 21.32
C CYS A 84 7.84 -0.59 21.56
N SER A 85 7.67 0.39 20.67
CA SER A 85 8.24 1.73 20.86
C SER A 85 7.73 2.44 22.12
N LEU A 86 6.52 2.11 22.58
CA LEU A 86 5.95 2.68 23.82
C LEU A 86 6.50 2.02 25.09
N LYS A 87 6.95 0.75 25.01
CA LYS A 87 7.40 -0.02 26.18
C LYS A 87 8.91 0.02 26.35
N ASP A 88 9.66 -0.39 25.33
CA ASP A 88 11.12 -0.32 25.33
C ASP A 88 11.63 -0.24 23.88
N PRO A 89 12.17 0.91 23.45
CA PRO A 89 12.63 1.09 22.09
C PRO A 89 13.95 0.35 21.78
N LYS A 90 14.64 -0.22 22.78
CA LYS A 90 15.96 -0.86 22.59
C LYS A 90 15.88 -2.37 22.45
N ILE A 91 14.82 -3.00 22.95
CA ILE A 91 14.64 -4.45 22.90
C ILE A 91 13.75 -4.81 21.72
N HIS A 92 14.28 -5.60 20.78
CA HIS A 92 13.46 -6.15 19.71
C HIS A 92 12.47 -7.15 20.30
N TRP A 93 11.19 -7.07 19.92
CA TRP A 93 10.12 -7.86 20.52
C TRP A 93 10.28 -9.37 20.38
N THR A 94 11.08 -9.84 19.40
CA THR A 94 11.40 -11.28 19.25
C THR A 94 12.43 -11.79 20.25
N ALA A 95 13.10 -10.92 20.99
CA ALA A 95 14.13 -11.28 21.96
C ALA A 95 13.62 -11.38 23.40
N ASP A 96 12.37 -10.97 23.65
CA ASP A 96 11.72 -11.01 24.97
C ASP A 96 10.39 -11.77 24.88
N ALA A 97 10.18 -12.73 25.79
CA ALA A 97 9.00 -13.60 25.76
C ALA A 97 7.68 -12.82 25.99
N ASN A 98 7.70 -11.78 26.82
CA ASN A 98 6.51 -10.99 27.12
C ASN A 98 6.16 -10.07 25.94
N LEU A 99 7.16 -9.43 25.32
CA LEU A 99 6.97 -8.62 24.12
C LEU A 99 6.55 -9.49 22.93
N PHE A 100 7.05 -10.71 22.83
CA PHE A 100 6.63 -11.66 21.79
C PHE A 100 5.14 -12.02 21.93
N ALA A 101 4.70 -12.39 23.14
CA ALA A 101 3.30 -12.71 23.40
C ALA A 101 2.37 -11.52 23.05
N GLN A 102 2.77 -10.31 23.42
CA GLN A 102 2.02 -9.10 23.09
C GLN A 102 2.03 -8.77 21.59
N ALA A 103 3.17 -8.96 20.91
CA ALA A 103 3.25 -8.76 19.47
C ALA A 103 2.34 -9.75 18.73
N LEU A 104 2.30 -11.02 19.16
CA LEU A 104 1.39 -12.02 18.62
C LEU A 104 -0.08 -11.63 18.82
N GLU A 105 -0.43 -11.12 20.00
CA GLU A 105 -1.76 -10.62 20.29
C GLU A 105 -2.14 -9.44 19.39
N VAL A 106 -1.23 -8.45 19.24
CA VAL A 106 -1.43 -7.31 18.35
C VAL A 106 -1.63 -7.74 16.90
N ILE A 107 -0.77 -8.64 16.38
CA ILE A 107 -0.91 -9.17 15.02
C ILE A 107 -2.28 -9.83 14.85
N THR A 108 -2.64 -10.72 15.78
CA THR A 108 -3.93 -11.44 15.73
C THR A 108 -5.11 -10.47 15.74
N ARG A 109 -5.07 -9.46 16.62
CA ARG A 109 -6.11 -8.42 16.72
C ARG A 109 -6.19 -7.60 15.44
N THR A 110 -5.05 -7.17 14.88
CA THR A 110 -5.00 -6.48 13.60
C THR A 110 -5.67 -7.31 12.50
N LEU A 111 -5.39 -8.60 12.40
CA LEU A 111 -6.02 -9.46 11.39
C LEU A 111 -7.52 -9.63 11.62
N LYS A 112 -7.97 -9.74 12.88
CA LYS A 112 -9.40 -9.83 13.22
C LYS A 112 -10.20 -8.61 12.77
N VAL A 113 -9.61 -7.41 12.75
CA VAL A 113 -10.27 -6.19 12.23
C VAL A 113 -10.72 -6.35 10.78
N PHE A 114 -9.96 -7.10 9.98
CA PHE A 114 -10.24 -7.31 8.55
C PHE A 114 -10.92 -8.65 8.26
N HIS A 115 -11.29 -9.40 9.30
CA HIS A 115 -12.01 -10.65 9.14
C HIS A 115 -13.31 -10.38 8.36
N PRO A 116 -13.65 -11.20 7.34
CA PRO A 116 -14.92 -11.07 6.66
C PRO A 116 -16.05 -11.21 7.69
N HIS A 117 -16.83 -10.15 7.87
CA HIS A 117 -18.07 -10.23 8.63
C HIS A 117 -19.03 -11.01 7.73
N GLN A 118 -19.04 -12.34 7.85
CA GLN A 118 -20.12 -13.09 7.23
C GLN A 118 -21.41 -12.64 7.90
N LEU A 119 -22.41 -12.33 7.09
CA LEU A 119 -23.80 -12.09 7.48
C LEU A 119 -24.39 -13.37 8.08
N THR A 120 -23.88 -13.83 9.23
CA THR A 120 -24.60 -14.77 10.08
C THR A 120 -25.49 -13.93 10.98
N SER A 121 -26.74 -13.80 10.59
CA SER A 121 -27.86 -13.20 11.33
C SER A 121 -28.18 -13.92 12.66
N THR A 122 -27.22 -14.59 13.26
CA THR A 122 -27.40 -15.46 14.43
C THR A 122 -26.38 -15.25 15.54
N ASP A 123 -25.52 -14.22 15.44
CA ASP A 123 -24.59 -13.87 16.52
C ASP A 123 -24.74 -12.41 16.93
N LEU A 124 -25.97 -12.04 17.27
CA LEU A 124 -26.26 -10.87 18.08
C LEU A 124 -25.76 -11.16 19.50
N MET A 125 -24.45 -10.99 19.73
CA MET A 125 -23.76 -10.74 21.02
C MET A 125 -22.23 -10.84 20.85
N VAL A 126 -21.66 -10.56 19.66
CA VAL A 126 -20.20 -10.40 19.55
C VAL A 126 -19.84 -9.04 20.14
N GLU A 127 -19.29 -9.08 21.35
CA GLU A 127 -18.63 -7.95 22.01
C GLU A 127 -17.89 -7.12 20.97
N SER A 128 -18.16 -5.81 20.91
CA SER A 128 -17.30 -4.87 20.20
C SER A 128 -15.86 -5.20 20.57
N PRO A 129 -15.01 -5.66 19.63
CA PRO A 129 -13.72 -6.17 20.03
C PRO A 129 -12.96 -5.02 20.69
N GLN A 130 -12.61 -5.20 21.96
CA GLN A 130 -11.77 -4.24 22.68
C GLN A 130 -10.36 -4.34 22.09
N PHE A 131 -10.17 -3.64 20.97
CA PHE A 131 -8.86 -3.48 20.36
C PHE A 131 -8.05 -2.48 21.18
N ASP A 132 -6.77 -2.78 21.42
CA ASP A 132 -5.88 -1.82 22.06
C ASP A 132 -5.80 -0.52 21.24
N ALA A 133 -5.71 0.61 21.96
CA ALA A 133 -5.64 1.94 21.34
C ALA A 133 -4.64 2.05 20.17
N PRO A 134 -3.42 1.45 20.21
CA PRO A 134 -2.47 1.57 19.11
C PRO A 134 -2.93 0.92 17.79
N VAL A 135 -3.66 -0.20 17.86
CA VAL A 135 -4.16 -0.89 16.64
C VAL A 135 -5.24 -0.05 15.98
N LEU A 136 -6.21 0.44 16.76
CA LEU A 136 -7.29 1.28 16.26
C LEU A 136 -6.78 2.62 15.72
N GLU A 137 -5.78 3.21 16.37
CA GLU A 137 -5.21 4.49 15.93
C GLU A 137 -4.57 4.36 14.54
N ILE A 138 -3.76 3.32 14.32
CA ILE A 138 -3.11 3.09 13.02
C ILE A 138 -4.14 2.76 11.95
N VAL A 139 -5.11 1.90 12.25
CA VAL A 139 -6.19 1.56 11.31
C VAL A 139 -6.97 2.82 10.92
N ARG A 140 -7.35 3.66 11.89
CA ARG A 140 -8.04 4.94 11.63
C ARG A 140 -7.17 5.92 10.84
N GLU A 141 -5.87 5.97 11.11
CA GLU A 141 -4.95 6.83 10.36
C GLU A 141 -4.84 6.39 8.89
N VAL A 142 -4.81 5.08 8.63
CA VAL A 142 -4.85 4.52 7.27
C VAL A 142 -6.18 4.85 6.59
N GLN A 143 -7.31 4.66 7.26
CA GLN A 143 -8.64 4.96 6.70
C GLN A 143 -8.82 6.44 6.34
N THR A 144 -8.38 7.33 7.22
CA THR A 144 -8.50 8.79 7.01
C THR A 144 -7.42 9.37 6.11
N ALA A 145 -6.48 8.54 5.64
CA ALA A 145 -5.46 8.99 4.71
C ALA A 145 -6.09 9.40 3.37
N ASP A 146 -5.73 10.60 2.92
CA ASP A 146 -6.16 11.18 1.65
C ASP A 146 -5.05 10.97 0.59
N PRO A 147 -5.28 10.10 -0.41
CA PRO A 147 -4.32 9.87 -1.48
C PRO A 147 -4.19 11.06 -2.44
N ALA A 148 -5.18 11.95 -2.50
CA ALA A 148 -5.16 13.16 -3.33
C ALA A 148 -4.39 14.32 -2.68
N ARG A 149 -3.90 14.15 -1.43
CA ARG A 149 -3.24 15.22 -0.70
C ARG A 149 -1.92 15.62 -1.35
N GLN A 150 -1.73 16.92 -1.52
CA GLN A 150 -0.50 17.47 -2.11
C GLN A 150 0.76 17.06 -1.32
N LEU A 151 1.77 16.56 -2.04
CA LEU A 151 3.03 16.05 -1.47
C LEU A 151 3.79 17.07 -0.59
N LYS A 152 3.64 18.37 -0.84
CA LYS A 152 4.27 19.44 -0.05
C LYS A 152 3.61 19.65 1.32
N LYS A 153 2.34 19.27 1.47
CA LYS A 153 1.54 19.41 2.70
C LYS A 153 1.46 18.11 3.50
N SER A 154 1.94 17.00 2.95
CA SER A 154 1.90 15.68 3.57
C SER A 154 3.19 15.37 4.32
N THR A 155 3.09 14.90 5.56
CA THR A 155 4.23 14.34 6.29
C THR A 155 4.67 13.00 5.71
N LYS A 156 5.88 12.52 6.06
CA LYS A 156 6.34 11.18 5.65
C LYS A 156 5.38 10.08 6.11
N ARG A 157 4.85 10.19 7.33
CA ARG A 157 3.87 9.24 7.91
C ARG A 157 2.57 9.25 7.11
N GLN A 158 2.00 10.44 6.84
CA GLN A 158 0.77 10.57 6.05
C GLN A 158 0.90 9.97 4.64
N ARG A 159 2.04 10.15 3.97
CA ARG A 159 2.29 9.50 2.66
C ARG A 159 2.37 7.99 2.77
N ALA A 160 2.95 7.47 3.86
CA ALA A 160 3.01 6.04 4.09
C ALA A 160 1.61 5.45 4.34
N MET A 161 0.77 6.14 5.11
CA MET A 161 -0.62 5.74 5.36
C MET A 161 -1.48 5.80 4.10
N ALA A 162 -1.31 6.82 3.26
CA ALA A 162 -2.01 6.93 1.98
C ALA A 162 -1.65 5.78 1.02
N ARG A 163 -0.37 5.40 0.96
CA ARG A 163 0.07 4.21 0.20
C ARG A 163 -0.53 2.93 0.77
N LEU A 164 -0.53 2.76 2.09
CA LEU A 164 -1.14 1.59 2.73
C LEU A 164 -2.64 1.49 2.44
N LYS A 165 -3.36 2.62 2.46
CA LYS A 165 -4.78 2.67 2.09
C LYS A 165 -5.00 2.21 0.64
N ASP A 166 -4.20 2.73 -0.28
CA ASP A 166 -4.25 2.36 -1.70
C ASP A 166 -3.97 0.85 -1.90
N GLN A 167 -2.94 0.32 -1.22
CA GLN A 167 -2.59 -1.11 -1.28
C GLN A 167 -3.64 -2.03 -0.63
N LEU A 168 -4.34 -1.58 0.43
CA LEU A 168 -5.44 -2.33 1.05
C LEU A 168 -6.71 -2.34 0.18
N GLY A 169 -6.92 -1.29 -0.63
CA GLY A 169 -8.14 -1.11 -1.41
C GLY A 169 -9.40 -1.17 -0.54
N GLU A 170 -10.39 -1.95 -0.97
CA GLU A 170 -11.69 -2.12 -0.27
C GLU A 170 -11.55 -2.67 1.17
N LEU A 171 -10.44 -3.31 1.53
CA LEU A 171 -10.22 -3.79 2.90
C LEU A 171 -10.11 -2.63 3.90
N ALA A 172 -9.62 -1.46 3.45
CA ALA A 172 -9.49 -0.29 4.32
C ALA A 172 -10.84 0.12 4.93
N ASP A 173 -11.93 -0.01 4.18
CA ASP A 173 -13.27 0.42 4.61
C ASP A 173 -13.94 -0.61 5.55
N ARG A 174 -13.56 -1.89 5.47
CA ARG A 174 -14.16 -2.97 6.29
C ARG A 174 -13.82 -2.88 7.77
N ALA A 175 -12.68 -2.27 8.11
CA ALA A 175 -12.13 -2.25 9.46
C ALA A 175 -13.01 -1.54 10.52
N THR A 176 -14.04 -0.80 10.12
CA THR A 176 -14.97 -0.08 11.00
C THR A 176 -16.43 -0.43 10.76
N GLY A 177 -16.74 -1.45 9.94
CA GLY A 177 -18.12 -1.75 9.55
C GLY A 177 -18.75 -0.68 8.62
N GLN A 178 -17.95 0.26 8.10
CA GLN A 178 -18.37 1.10 6.98
C GLN A 178 -18.33 0.26 5.70
N LEU A 179 -19.33 -0.59 5.53
CA LEU A 179 -19.63 -1.15 4.22
C LEU A 179 -19.82 0.04 3.26
N PRO A 180 -19.16 0.05 2.09
CA PRO A 180 -19.61 0.93 1.02
C PRO A 180 -21.08 0.58 0.79
N GLU A 181 -21.96 1.58 0.91
CA GLU A 181 -23.33 1.46 0.42
C GLU A 181 -23.23 0.95 -1.00
N MET A 182 -23.54 -0.34 -1.19
CA MET A 182 -23.78 -0.87 -2.51
C MET A 182 -24.92 -0.05 -3.06
N THR A 183 -24.57 0.93 -3.89
CA THR A 183 -25.51 1.75 -4.62
C THR A 183 -26.28 0.79 -5.48
N SER A 184 -27.44 0.39 -4.98
CA SER A 184 -28.40 -0.44 -5.68
C SER A 184 -28.90 0.42 -6.83
N ALA A 185 -28.24 0.32 -7.97
CA ALA A 185 -28.78 0.83 -9.22
C ALA A 185 -30.11 0.10 -9.45
N PRO A 186 -31.26 0.79 -9.55
CA PRO A 186 -32.48 0.12 -9.97
C PRO A 186 -32.35 -0.24 -11.45
N GLN A 187 -32.12 -1.52 -11.71
CA GLN A 187 -32.49 -2.14 -12.98
C GLN A 187 -34.02 -2.23 -13.04
N SER A 188 -34.65 -1.38 -13.85
CA SER A 188 -36.03 -1.55 -14.37
C SER A 188 -36.35 -0.30 -15.20
N MET A 189 -36.81 -0.27 -16.44
CA MET A 189 -37.26 -1.27 -17.41
C MET A 189 -37.26 -0.53 -18.76
N ARG A 190 -36.66 -1.07 -19.82
CA ARG A 190 -36.91 -0.59 -21.19
C ARG A 190 -38.14 -1.31 -21.73
N PRO A 191 -39.24 -0.61 -22.10
CA PRO A 191 -40.34 -1.26 -22.79
C PRO A 191 -39.92 -1.63 -24.21
N THR A 192 -40.13 -2.90 -24.54
CA THR A 192 -39.99 -3.49 -25.86
C THR A 192 -41.08 -2.95 -26.79
N THR A 193 -40.68 -2.25 -27.85
CA THR A 193 -41.58 -1.83 -28.93
C THR A 193 -41.90 -3.02 -29.84
N PRO A 194 -43.17 -3.35 -30.11
CA PRO A 194 -43.51 -4.40 -31.06
C PRO A 194 -43.37 -3.88 -32.50
N ARG A 195 -42.64 -4.64 -33.31
CA ARG A 195 -42.44 -4.45 -34.74
C ARG A 195 -43.72 -4.87 -35.48
N SER A 196 -44.56 -3.90 -35.88
CA SER A 196 -45.69 -4.19 -36.77
C SER A 196 -45.27 -4.11 -38.24
N LYS A 197 -45.76 -5.09 -38.99
CA LYS A 197 -45.52 -5.32 -40.41
C LYS A 197 -46.32 -4.34 -41.27
N GLY A 198 -45.64 -3.75 -42.26
CA GLY A 198 -46.07 -3.54 -43.65
C GLY A 198 -47.42 -2.91 -43.97
N ARG A 199 -47.39 -1.88 -44.84
CA ARG A 199 -48.31 -1.78 -45.97
C ARG A 199 -47.71 -0.94 -47.11
N LYS A 200 -47.48 -1.58 -48.25
CA LYS A 200 -47.45 -0.95 -49.58
C LYS A 200 -48.87 -0.47 -49.91
N VAL A 201 -49.03 0.76 -50.39
CA VAL A 201 -49.47 1.13 -51.76
C VAL A 201 -48.97 2.55 -52.01
#